data_AF-G1PZM3-F1
#
_entry.id   AF-G1PZM3-F1
#
_cell.length_a   1.000
_cell.length_b   1.000
_cell.length_c   1.000
_cell.angle_alpha   90.00
_cell.angle_beta   90.00
_cell.angle_gamma   90.00
#
_symmetry.space_group_name_H-M   'P 1'
#
loop_
_entity.id
_entity.type
_entity.pdbx_description
1 polymer ?
#
loop_
_entity_poly.entity_id
_entity_poly.type
_entity_poly.pdbx_seq_one_letter_code
_entity_poly.pdbx_strand_id
1 'polypeptide(L)'
;QYAVSNKRNTITRYDKHIMTKERQINRAEIKLQEDAIAFEEFLRENDQRSINALKIAAQETINKLQMTAELKKATMEVQAVKSSEISKTEFLLREYIKYGLFLLKLSPKHWQLRQALRRAKMSKSREHIEENLSKILTIRIGERVAESLKSAGVRKDDLEGPGRHWMKRPETTLPLLSSKPGSVLNQSESSEDSLECLIDDEMDFEMEPELYFKEPEELLQVLTELEEQNLTLVQYSQDVDENLEEVNKREKFLQGEMFMNDIYIVRPYSSGAPISDNMILSHRNSNIEFLLEQKEMLRDNCVREEEKAAELELRSRLFSFGEFDSDSQEKLIDSLSKKINQVYKFCIGDSEVGSLNPLQKLVKVESRLVELSDLIDAIPKENVEAIERIKLKERRQKFREEKMREKQKHQEERLKAALERAVAQPKKKLGRRLVWRSKPLSDSKHQLLLVKDTRVKSIEEEYFFT
;
A
#
# COMPACT_ATOMS: atom_id res chain seq x y z
N GLN A 1 -120.70 -33.01 11.53
CA GLN A 1 -119.39 -33.69 11.61
C GLN A 1 -118.36 -33.13 10.63
N TYR A 2 -118.70 -32.88 9.35
CA TYR A 2 -117.77 -32.37 8.32
C TYR A 2 -117.11 -31.01 8.65
N ALA A 3 -117.88 -30.01 9.10
CA ALA A 3 -117.35 -28.69 9.47
C ALA A 3 -116.32 -28.73 10.61
N VAL A 4 -116.48 -29.66 11.55
CA VAL A 4 -115.55 -29.86 12.67
C VAL A 4 -114.25 -30.53 12.19
N SER A 5 -114.36 -31.50 11.28
CA SER A 5 -113.19 -32.14 10.67
C SER A 5 -112.37 -31.15 9.82
N ASN A 6 -113.04 -30.30 9.04
CA ASN A 6 -112.34 -29.28 8.24
C ASN A 6 -111.61 -28.25 9.14
N LYS A 7 -112.25 -27.80 10.24
CA LYS A 7 -111.60 -26.95 11.25
C LYS A 7 -110.39 -27.62 11.90
N ARG A 8 -110.48 -28.91 12.26
CA ARG A 8 -109.35 -29.70 12.81
C ARG A 8 -108.20 -29.84 11.80
N ASN A 9 -108.51 -30.06 10.53
CA ASN A 9 -107.50 -30.13 9.46
C ASN A 9 -106.83 -28.77 9.21
N THR A 10 -107.58 -27.65 9.31
CA THR A 10 -106.99 -26.32 9.22
C THR A 10 -106.11 -25.99 10.44
N ILE A 11 -106.53 -26.37 11.65
CA ILE A 11 -105.74 -26.18 12.89
C ILE A 11 -104.41 -26.93 12.79
N THR A 12 -104.44 -28.22 12.45
CA THR A 12 -103.21 -29.02 12.29
C THR A 12 -102.26 -28.49 11.21
N ARG A 13 -102.79 -27.86 10.15
CA ARG A 13 -101.98 -27.19 9.13
C ARG A 13 -101.31 -25.93 9.70
N TYR A 14 -102.05 -25.12 10.45
CA TYR A 14 -101.49 -23.95 11.14
C TYR A 14 -100.45 -24.37 12.19
N ASP A 15 -100.71 -25.42 12.97
CA ASP A 15 -99.75 -25.95 13.96
C ASP A 15 -98.43 -26.37 13.29
N LYS A 16 -98.49 -27.05 12.14
CA LYS A 16 -97.28 -27.39 11.37
C LYS A 16 -96.51 -26.15 10.90
N HIS A 17 -97.22 -25.11 10.45
CA HIS A 17 -96.59 -23.83 10.08
C HIS A 17 -95.96 -23.13 11.28
N ILE A 18 -96.66 -23.11 12.42
CA ILE A 18 -96.18 -22.55 13.69
C ILE A 18 -94.90 -23.28 14.12
N MET A 19 -94.91 -24.62 14.20
CA MET A 19 -93.73 -25.40 14.55
C MET A 19 -92.54 -25.15 13.62
N THR A 20 -92.78 -24.95 12.32
CA THR A 20 -91.71 -24.68 11.36
C THR A 20 -91.13 -23.28 11.56
N LYS A 21 -91.99 -22.29 11.82
CA LYS A 21 -91.58 -20.91 12.13
C LYS A 21 -90.86 -20.80 13.46
N GLU A 22 -91.35 -21.50 14.48
CA GLU A 22 -90.73 -21.55 15.80
C GLU A 22 -89.33 -22.19 15.75
N ARG A 23 -89.15 -23.28 15.00
CA ARG A 23 -87.81 -23.83 14.74
C ARG A 23 -86.89 -22.86 13.97
N GLN A 24 -87.44 -22.06 13.04
CA GLN A 24 -86.65 -21.05 12.33
C GLN A 24 -86.22 -19.91 13.26
N ILE A 25 -87.13 -19.44 14.13
CA ILE A 25 -86.86 -18.42 15.13
C ILE A 25 -85.80 -18.91 16.11
N ASN A 26 -85.96 -20.11 16.69
CA ASN A 26 -84.99 -20.66 17.64
C ASN A 26 -83.60 -20.83 17.01
N ARG A 27 -83.51 -21.25 15.74
CA ARG A 27 -82.22 -21.32 15.04
C ARG A 27 -81.61 -19.95 14.78
N ALA A 28 -82.42 -18.95 14.48
CA ALA A 28 -81.94 -17.58 14.30
C ALA A 28 -81.49 -16.97 15.62
N GLU A 29 -82.20 -17.25 16.72
CA GLU A 29 -81.84 -16.82 18.07
C GLU A 29 -80.52 -17.43 18.53
N ILE A 30 -80.34 -18.76 18.37
CA ILE A 30 -79.07 -19.43 18.70
C ILE A 30 -77.92 -18.85 17.89
N LYS A 31 -78.10 -18.67 16.57
CA LYS A 31 -77.05 -18.06 15.73
C LYS A 31 -76.70 -16.64 16.16
N LEU A 32 -77.70 -15.83 16.51
CA LEU A 32 -77.45 -14.47 16.98
C LEU A 32 -76.69 -14.45 18.31
N GLN A 33 -76.98 -15.39 19.21
CA GLN A 33 -76.25 -15.56 20.46
C GLN A 33 -74.80 -16.01 20.22
N GLU A 34 -74.58 -16.98 19.32
CA GLU A 34 -73.25 -17.43 18.91
C GLU A 34 -72.44 -16.29 18.29
N ASP A 35 -73.05 -15.52 17.38
CA ASP A 35 -72.43 -14.36 16.74
C ASP A 35 -72.10 -13.25 17.75
N ALA A 36 -72.97 -13.03 18.75
CA ALA A 36 -72.72 -12.06 19.82
C ALA A 36 -71.52 -12.46 20.68
N ILE A 37 -71.41 -13.74 21.07
CA ILE A 37 -70.27 -14.27 21.84
C ILE A 37 -68.98 -14.17 21.02
N ALA A 38 -69.03 -14.56 19.74
CA ALA A 38 -67.88 -14.47 18.85
C ALA A 38 -67.41 -13.03 18.66
N PHE A 39 -68.34 -12.07 18.60
CA PHE A 39 -68.02 -10.65 18.49
C PHE A 39 -67.37 -10.11 19.78
N GLU A 40 -67.90 -10.45 20.96
CA GLU A 40 -67.28 -10.08 22.23
C GLU A 40 -65.88 -10.68 22.40
N GLU A 41 -65.68 -11.92 21.98
CA GLU A 41 -64.36 -12.56 21.96
C GLU A 41 -63.40 -11.87 20.98
N PHE A 42 -63.87 -11.51 19.79
CA PHE A 42 -63.10 -10.74 18.82
C PHE A 42 -62.68 -9.37 19.36
N LEU A 43 -63.57 -8.65 20.05
CA LEU A 43 -63.23 -7.37 20.66
C LEU A 43 -62.16 -7.53 21.75
N ARG A 44 -62.32 -8.50 22.66
CA ARG A 44 -61.32 -8.79 23.69
C ARG A 44 -59.97 -9.16 23.09
N GLU A 45 -59.96 -9.98 22.05
CA GLU A 45 -58.73 -10.39 21.38
C GLU A 45 -58.08 -9.21 20.63
N ASN A 46 -58.87 -8.35 19.98
CA ASN A 46 -58.38 -7.16 19.31
C ASN A 46 -57.73 -6.18 20.30
N ASP A 47 -58.41 -5.91 21.41
CA ASP A 47 -57.89 -5.05 22.49
C ASP A 47 -56.60 -5.64 23.06
N GLN A 48 -56.56 -6.95 23.33
CA GLN A 48 -55.35 -7.61 23.82
C GLN A 48 -54.20 -7.53 22.81
N ARG A 49 -54.47 -7.75 21.51
CA ARG A 49 -53.47 -7.65 20.44
C ARG A 49 -52.96 -6.22 20.29
N SER A 50 -53.83 -5.22 20.39
CA SER A 50 -53.44 -3.81 20.27
C SER A 50 -52.56 -3.36 21.46
N ILE A 51 -52.91 -3.76 22.68
CA ILE A 51 -52.11 -3.51 23.89
C ILE A 51 -50.75 -4.20 23.77
N ASN A 52 -50.73 -5.46 23.35
CA ASN A 52 -49.48 -6.21 23.16
C ASN A 52 -48.59 -5.54 22.09
N ALA A 53 -49.15 -5.11 20.97
CA ALA A 53 -48.43 -4.40 19.92
C ALA A 53 -47.82 -3.08 20.43
N LEU A 54 -48.59 -2.32 21.23
CA LEU A 54 -48.12 -1.07 21.82
C LEU A 54 -46.99 -1.30 22.83
N LYS A 55 -47.09 -2.37 23.64
CA LYS A 55 -46.04 -2.78 24.57
C LYS A 55 -44.75 -3.19 23.85
N ILE A 56 -44.86 -3.95 22.76
CA ILE A 56 -43.72 -4.34 21.92
C ILE A 56 -43.06 -3.10 21.32
N ALA A 57 -43.84 -2.19 20.73
CA ALA A 57 -43.31 -0.95 20.14
C ALA A 57 -42.60 -0.04 21.18
N ALA A 58 -43.17 0.07 22.38
CA ALA A 58 -42.54 0.80 23.48
C ALA A 58 -41.22 0.14 23.91
N GLN A 59 -41.20 -1.19 24.04
CA GLN A 59 -39.99 -1.94 24.40
C GLN A 59 -38.91 -1.82 23.31
N GLU A 60 -39.28 -1.90 22.02
CA GLU A 60 -38.36 -1.70 20.91
C GLU A 60 -37.77 -0.29 20.90
N THR A 61 -38.57 0.72 21.25
CA THR A 61 -38.09 2.11 21.38
C THR A 61 -37.07 2.24 22.51
N ILE A 62 -37.32 1.63 23.67
CA ILE A 62 -36.39 1.58 24.80
C ILE A 62 -35.10 0.86 24.40
N ASN A 63 -35.21 -0.33 23.80
CA ASN A 63 -34.06 -1.12 23.36
C ASN A 63 -33.22 -0.35 22.33
N LYS A 64 -33.87 0.33 21.37
CA LYS A 64 -33.19 1.18 20.40
C LYS A 64 -32.42 2.30 21.09
N LEU A 65 -33.04 3.00 22.05
CA LEU A 65 -32.36 4.07 22.80
C LEU A 65 -31.16 3.53 23.58
N GLN A 66 -31.31 2.39 24.26
CA GLN A 66 -30.22 1.73 24.97
C GLN A 66 -29.07 1.35 24.02
N MET A 67 -29.36 0.68 22.90
CA MET A 67 -28.36 0.34 21.90
C MET A 67 -27.66 1.57 21.33
N THR A 68 -28.38 2.68 21.11
CA THR A 68 -27.75 3.94 20.66
C THR A 68 -26.85 4.57 21.72
N ALA A 69 -27.19 4.43 23.01
CA ALA A 69 -26.35 4.91 24.10
C ALA A 69 -25.08 4.06 24.25
N GLU A 70 -25.20 2.74 24.17
CA GLU A 70 -24.07 1.81 24.16
C GLU A 70 -23.15 2.05 22.96
N LEU A 71 -23.71 2.26 21.76
CA LEU A 71 -22.94 2.59 20.56
C LEU A 71 -22.20 3.92 20.71
N LYS A 72 -22.85 4.95 21.28
CA LYS A 72 -22.18 6.23 21.59
C LYS A 72 -21.03 6.04 22.58
N LYS A 73 -21.24 5.26 23.64
CA LYS A 73 -20.21 4.93 24.62
C LYS A 73 -19.01 4.24 23.96
N ALA A 74 -19.24 3.18 23.20
CA ALA A 74 -18.20 2.47 22.46
C ALA A 74 -17.48 3.39 21.46
N THR A 75 -18.21 4.28 20.78
CA THR A 75 -17.61 5.27 19.85
C THR A 75 -16.68 6.23 20.59
N MET A 76 -17.08 6.71 21.77
CA MET A 76 -16.25 7.58 22.60
C MET A 76 -14.99 6.84 23.11
N GLU A 77 -15.11 5.58 23.53
CA GLU A 77 -13.97 4.75 23.95
C GLU A 77 -12.97 4.55 22.80
N VAL A 78 -13.46 4.20 21.60
CA VAL A 78 -12.61 4.08 20.41
C VAL A 78 -11.90 5.39 20.09
N GLN A 79 -12.59 6.53 20.19
CA GLN A 79 -11.98 7.83 19.95
C GLN A 79 -10.93 8.18 21.03
N ALA A 80 -11.16 7.81 22.29
CA ALA A 80 -10.22 8.03 23.38
C ALA A 80 -8.92 7.21 23.18
N VAL A 81 -9.05 5.92 22.86
CA VAL A 81 -7.89 5.04 22.56
C VAL A 81 -7.11 5.57 21.35
N LYS A 82 -7.81 5.96 20.26
CA LYS A 82 -7.17 6.53 19.07
C LYS A 82 -6.44 7.84 19.36
N SER A 83 -7.11 8.79 19.99
CA SER A 83 -6.54 10.14 20.15
C SER A 83 -5.45 10.23 21.21
N SER A 84 -5.51 9.41 22.26
CA SER A 84 -4.61 9.54 23.40
C SER A 84 -3.58 8.43 23.52
N GLU A 85 -3.93 7.17 23.27
CA GLU A 85 -3.01 6.05 23.45
C GLU A 85 -2.26 5.77 22.14
N ILE A 86 -2.99 5.58 21.04
CA ILE A 86 -2.40 5.31 19.72
C ILE A 86 -1.52 6.49 19.28
N SER A 87 -1.99 7.74 19.40
CA SER A 87 -1.15 8.89 19.05
C SER A 87 0.16 8.96 19.86
N LYS A 88 0.13 8.59 21.15
CA LYS A 88 1.33 8.59 22.00
C LYS A 88 2.28 7.46 21.62
N THR A 89 1.76 6.26 21.37
CA THR A 89 2.59 5.13 20.93
C THR A 89 3.15 5.36 19.53
N GLU A 90 2.39 5.98 18.62
CA GLU A 90 2.87 6.38 17.30
C GLU A 90 4.00 7.42 17.39
N PHE A 91 3.85 8.42 18.26
CA PHE A 91 4.90 9.42 18.48
C PHE A 91 6.18 8.75 18.99
N LEU A 92 6.07 7.91 20.01
CA LEU A 92 7.21 7.21 20.60
C LEU A 92 7.85 6.23 19.60
N LEU A 93 7.05 5.55 18.79
CA LEU A 93 7.52 4.68 17.72
C LEU A 93 8.37 5.46 16.70
N ARG A 94 7.91 6.64 16.27
CA ARG A 94 8.71 7.52 15.37
C ARG A 94 10.05 7.90 15.99
N GLU A 95 10.08 8.13 17.31
CA GLU A 95 11.32 8.43 18.02
C GLU A 95 12.26 7.22 18.05
N TYR A 96 11.75 6.03 18.40
CA TYR A 96 12.53 4.79 18.37
C TYR A 96 13.03 4.42 16.97
N ILE A 97 12.28 4.74 15.90
CA ILE A 97 12.73 4.57 14.53
C ILE A 97 13.96 5.43 14.26
N LYS A 98 13.95 6.70 14.68
CA LYS A 98 15.13 7.59 14.53
C LYS A 98 16.33 7.03 15.28
N TYR A 99 16.13 6.54 16.50
CA TYR A 99 17.20 5.90 17.27
C TYR A 99 17.71 4.63 16.60
N GLY A 100 16.82 3.79 16.05
CA GLY A 100 17.21 2.59 15.30
C GLY A 100 18.03 2.90 14.04
N LEU A 101 17.65 3.95 13.29
CA LEU A 101 18.41 4.42 12.13
C LEU A 101 19.79 4.96 12.52
N PHE A 102 19.85 5.72 13.61
CA PHE A 102 21.12 6.21 14.15
C PHE A 102 22.06 5.05 14.54
N LEU A 103 21.55 4.04 15.25
CA LEU A 103 22.33 2.85 15.62
C LEU A 103 22.78 2.05 14.39
N LEU A 104 21.95 1.97 13.35
CA LEU A 104 22.34 1.35 12.09
C LEU A 104 23.51 2.10 11.42
N LYS A 105 23.51 3.43 11.43
CA LYS A 105 24.62 4.22 10.86
C LYS A 105 25.95 4.02 11.61
N LEU A 106 25.90 3.84 12.93
CA LEU A 106 27.08 3.59 13.76
C LEU A 106 27.55 2.14 13.75
N SER A 107 26.69 1.20 13.36
CA SER A 107 27.06 -0.21 13.29
C SER A 107 28.11 -0.47 12.20
N PRO A 108 28.94 -1.52 12.31
CA PRO A 108 29.95 -1.85 11.30
C PRO A 108 29.37 -2.11 9.90
N LYS A 109 30.09 -1.72 8.84
CA LYS A 109 29.65 -1.80 7.42
C LYS A 109 29.19 -3.20 7.00
N HIS A 110 29.89 -4.25 7.41
CA HIS A 110 29.52 -5.63 7.10
C HIS A 110 28.16 -6.02 7.69
N TRP A 111 27.81 -5.47 8.86
CA TRP A 111 26.52 -5.69 9.51
C TRP A 111 25.41 -4.89 8.83
N GLN A 112 25.68 -3.63 8.45
CA GLN A 112 24.76 -2.80 7.65
C GLN A 112 24.36 -3.51 6.35
N LEU A 113 25.33 -4.05 5.62
CA LEU A 113 25.13 -4.84 4.39
C LEU A 113 24.24 -6.06 4.62
N ARG A 114 24.47 -6.80 5.72
CA ARG A 114 23.65 -7.97 6.08
C ARG A 114 22.19 -7.58 6.35
N GLN A 115 21.96 -6.45 7.03
CA GLN A 115 20.60 -5.95 7.30
C GLN A 115 19.91 -5.45 6.02
N ALA A 116 20.61 -4.74 5.15
CA ALA A 116 20.09 -4.32 3.85
C ALA A 116 19.70 -5.52 2.97
N LEU A 117 20.55 -6.56 2.94
CA LEU A 117 20.27 -7.81 2.23
C LEU A 117 19.03 -8.52 2.81
N ARG A 118 18.87 -8.51 4.13
CA ARG A 118 17.70 -9.09 4.82
C ARG A 118 16.41 -8.35 4.44
N ARG A 119 16.43 -7.01 4.49
CA ARG A 119 15.30 -6.15 4.05
C ARG A 119 14.93 -6.40 2.60
N ALA A 120 15.92 -6.46 1.70
CA ALA A 120 15.70 -6.73 0.29
C ALA A 120 15.13 -8.13 0.00
N LYS A 121 15.53 -9.15 0.78
CA LYS A 121 14.97 -10.51 0.68
C LYS A 121 13.52 -10.56 1.16
N MET A 122 13.20 -9.84 2.22
CA MET A 122 11.86 -9.84 2.80
C MET A 122 10.87 -9.02 1.98
N SER A 123 11.29 -7.88 1.41
CA SER A 123 10.52 -7.13 0.41
C SER A 123 10.11 -8.02 -0.78
N LYS A 124 11.03 -8.83 -1.34
CA LYS A 124 10.71 -9.81 -2.40
C LYS A 124 9.71 -10.88 -1.94
N SER A 125 9.80 -11.34 -0.69
CA SER A 125 8.85 -12.32 -0.15
C SER A 125 7.45 -11.71 0.08
N ARG A 126 7.39 -10.43 0.47
CA ARG A 126 6.16 -9.67 0.68
C ARG A 126 5.45 -9.38 -0.64
N GLU A 127 6.18 -8.92 -1.66
CA GLU A 127 5.64 -8.76 -3.02
C GLU A 127 5.03 -10.07 -3.51
N HIS A 128 5.68 -11.21 -3.22
CA HIS A 128 5.16 -12.51 -3.59
C HIS A 128 3.89 -12.90 -2.81
N ILE A 129 3.80 -12.57 -1.52
CA ILE A 129 2.61 -12.78 -0.69
C ILE A 129 1.47 -11.85 -1.12
N GLU A 130 1.73 -10.57 -1.40
CA GLU A 130 0.74 -9.59 -1.88
C GLU A 130 0.22 -9.95 -3.27
N GLU A 131 1.08 -10.42 -4.16
CA GLU A 131 0.67 -11.01 -5.44
C GLU A 131 -0.19 -12.25 -5.23
N ASN A 132 0.17 -13.13 -4.30
CA ASN A 132 -0.60 -14.33 -4.00
C ASN A 132 -1.94 -14.00 -3.34
N LEU A 133 -2.01 -12.99 -2.47
CA LEU A 133 -3.25 -12.48 -1.90
C LEU A 133 -4.12 -11.82 -2.97
N SER A 134 -3.53 -11.09 -3.90
CA SER A 134 -4.22 -10.50 -5.06
C SER A 134 -4.76 -11.57 -6.00
N LYS A 135 -3.99 -12.64 -6.23
CA LYS A 135 -4.40 -13.85 -6.96
C LYS A 135 -5.53 -14.59 -6.22
N ILE A 136 -5.46 -14.72 -4.89
CA ILE A 136 -6.52 -15.35 -4.07
C ILE A 136 -7.78 -14.48 -4.05
N LEU A 137 -7.66 -13.15 -3.99
CA LEU A 137 -8.79 -12.22 -4.02
C LEU A 137 -9.49 -12.27 -5.38
N THR A 138 -8.73 -12.34 -6.47
CA THR A 138 -9.26 -12.51 -7.83
C THR A 138 -9.86 -13.90 -8.05
N ILE A 139 -9.27 -14.96 -7.50
CA ILE A 139 -9.85 -16.31 -7.49
C ILE A 139 -11.15 -16.34 -6.69
N ARG A 140 -11.24 -15.72 -5.51
CA ARG A 140 -12.48 -15.62 -4.71
C ARG A 140 -13.57 -14.76 -5.36
N ILE A 141 -13.21 -13.80 -6.21
CA ILE A 141 -14.15 -13.05 -7.04
C ILE A 141 -14.62 -13.92 -8.21
N GLY A 142 -13.74 -14.75 -8.79
CA GLY A 142 -14.09 -15.75 -9.81
C GLY A 142 -14.94 -16.91 -9.30
N GLU A 143 -14.69 -17.40 -8.09
CA GLU A 143 -15.45 -18.47 -7.44
C GLU A 143 -16.87 -18.01 -7.06
N ARG A 144 -17.05 -16.76 -6.63
CA ARG A 144 -18.40 -16.19 -6.44
C ARG A 144 -19.22 -16.08 -7.73
N VAL A 145 -18.57 -15.98 -8.89
CA VAL A 145 -19.24 -16.03 -10.20
C VAL A 145 -19.50 -17.47 -10.63
N ALA A 146 -18.63 -18.43 -10.27
CA ALA A 146 -18.78 -19.84 -10.59
C ALA A 146 -19.82 -20.57 -9.72
N GLU A 147 -20.02 -20.17 -8.45
CA GLU A 147 -21.07 -20.73 -7.59
C GLU A 147 -22.49 -20.34 -8.03
N SER A 148 -22.65 -19.23 -8.78
CA SER A 148 -23.95 -18.82 -9.32
C SER A 148 -24.35 -19.58 -10.60
N LEU A 149 -23.47 -20.41 -11.17
CA LEU A 149 -23.70 -21.11 -12.45
C LEU A 149 -23.86 -22.64 -12.32
N LYS A 150 -23.82 -23.20 -11.11
CA LYS A 150 -23.95 -24.65 -10.88
C LYS A 150 -25.38 -25.16 -10.64
N SER A 151 -26.42 -24.32 -10.71
CA SER A 151 -27.82 -24.76 -10.54
C SER A 151 -28.55 -25.14 -11.83
N ALA A 152 -27.90 -25.12 -13.00
CA ALA A 152 -28.54 -25.49 -14.26
C ALA A 152 -27.59 -26.29 -15.16
N GLY A 153 -27.30 -27.52 -14.77
CA GLY A 153 -26.72 -28.50 -15.68
C GLY A 153 -27.81 -29.22 -16.47
N VAL A 154 -27.79 -29.16 -17.81
CA VAL A 154 -27.89 -30.35 -18.69
C VAL A 154 -27.12 -30.06 -19.99
N ARG A 155 -26.48 -31.12 -20.47
CA ARG A 155 -25.47 -31.26 -21.50
C ARG A 155 -26.00 -31.16 -22.94
N LYS A 156 -25.12 -30.56 -23.75
CA LYS A 156 -24.74 -30.74 -25.16
C LYS A 156 -25.04 -32.08 -25.84
N ASP A 157 -25.45 -32.00 -27.11
CA ASP A 157 -24.82 -32.52 -28.35
C ASP A 157 -25.83 -32.21 -29.50
N ASP A 158 -25.54 -31.78 -30.74
CA ASP A 158 -24.31 -31.82 -31.53
C ASP A 158 -24.46 -31.04 -32.88
N LEU A 159 -23.32 -30.73 -33.52
CA LEU A 159 -23.03 -30.53 -34.97
C LEU A 159 -23.37 -29.19 -35.68
N GLU A 160 -22.34 -28.37 -35.98
CA GLU A 160 -21.70 -28.13 -37.32
C GLU A 160 -22.43 -27.06 -38.16
N GLY A 161 -21.85 -25.97 -38.66
CA GLY A 161 -20.55 -25.69 -39.29
C GLY A 161 -20.64 -24.32 -40.05
N PRO A 162 -19.72 -23.98 -40.97
CA PRO A 162 -18.87 -22.77 -41.03
C PRO A 162 -19.45 -21.64 -41.92
N GLY A 163 -18.93 -20.40 -42.04
CA GLY A 163 -17.70 -19.73 -41.63
C GLY A 163 -17.34 -18.64 -42.67
N ARG A 164 -16.67 -17.56 -42.21
CA ARG A 164 -15.89 -16.54 -42.97
C ARG A 164 -16.75 -15.53 -43.79
N HIS A 165 -16.37 -14.26 -44.03
CA HIS A 165 -15.07 -13.62 -44.19
C HIS A 165 -15.23 -12.09 -44.32
N TRP A 166 -14.49 -11.27 -43.55
CA TRP A 166 -13.84 -9.99 -43.96
C TRP A 166 -13.23 -9.28 -42.72
N MET A 167 -11.92 -9.42 -42.43
CA MET A 167 -10.72 -8.73 -42.96
C MET A 167 -10.50 -7.26 -42.51
N LYS A 168 -9.52 -7.10 -41.57
CA LYS A 168 -8.38 -6.13 -41.52
C LYS A 168 -8.70 -4.62 -41.34
N ARG A 169 -7.94 -3.75 -40.64
CA ARG A 169 -6.58 -3.63 -40.02
C ARG A 169 -6.56 -2.24 -39.27
N PRO A 170 -5.47 -1.69 -38.67
CA PRO A 170 -4.17 -2.26 -38.24
C PRO A 170 -3.73 -1.92 -36.79
N GLU A 171 -2.80 -2.73 -36.28
CA GLU A 171 -1.90 -2.48 -35.15
C GLU A 171 -0.64 -1.72 -35.62
N THR A 172 -0.10 -0.86 -34.76
CA THR A 172 1.31 -0.41 -34.79
C THR A 172 1.90 -0.50 -33.37
N THR A 173 2.55 -1.63 -33.14
CA THR A 173 3.85 -1.84 -32.48
C THR A 173 4.40 -0.79 -31.49
N LEU A 174 4.51 -1.18 -30.21
CA LEU A 174 5.59 -0.77 -29.30
C LEU A 174 6.24 -2.03 -28.69
N PRO A 175 7.57 -2.06 -28.49
CA PRO A 175 8.31 -3.31 -28.33
C PRO A 175 8.42 -3.77 -26.88
N LEU A 176 8.07 -5.04 -26.67
CA LEU A 176 8.45 -5.87 -25.54
C LEU A 176 9.84 -6.49 -25.83
N LEU A 177 10.85 -6.13 -25.04
CA LEU A 177 12.12 -6.86 -24.95
C LEU A 177 12.21 -7.42 -23.53
N SER A 178 11.75 -8.67 -23.37
CA SER A 178 12.59 -9.84 -23.09
C SER A 178 13.54 -9.68 -21.90
N SER A 179 13.02 -9.89 -20.69
CA SER A 179 13.82 -10.32 -19.56
C SER A 179 14.07 -11.83 -19.68
N LYS A 180 15.34 -12.21 -19.85
CA LYS A 180 15.84 -13.54 -19.49
C LYS A 180 16.79 -13.40 -18.31
N PRO A 181 16.78 -14.35 -17.35
CA PRO A 181 17.65 -14.34 -16.20
C PRO A 181 19.01 -14.94 -16.59
N GLY A 182 20.10 -14.27 -16.19
CA GLY A 182 21.47 -14.71 -16.42
C GLY A 182 22.30 -14.45 -15.18
N SER A 183 22.47 -15.50 -14.39
CA SER A 183 23.41 -15.61 -13.27
C SER A 183 24.85 -15.51 -13.77
N VAL A 184 25.61 -14.52 -13.31
CA VAL A 184 27.05 -14.66 -13.07
C VAL A 184 27.40 -13.86 -11.81
N LEU A 185 27.67 -14.61 -10.74
CA LEU A 185 28.42 -14.19 -9.57
C LEU A 185 29.83 -13.79 -10.03
N ASN A 186 30.25 -12.55 -9.79
CA ASN A 186 31.66 -12.21 -9.65
C ASN A 186 31.81 -11.17 -8.54
N GLN A 187 32.61 -11.56 -7.56
CA GLN A 187 33.07 -10.77 -6.43
C GLN A 187 34.00 -9.68 -6.95
N SER A 188 33.74 -8.44 -6.59
CA SER A 188 34.75 -7.40 -6.43
C SER A 188 34.18 -6.38 -5.44
N GLU A 189 35.00 -6.10 -4.45
CA GLU A 189 34.77 -5.18 -3.34
C GLU A 189 34.76 -3.73 -3.86
N SER A 190 34.32 -2.80 -2.99
CA SER A 190 34.43 -1.33 -3.14
C SER A 190 33.29 -0.62 -3.89
N SER A 191 32.36 -0.03 -3.11
CA SER A 191 32.16 1.43 -3.09
C SER A 191 31.16 1.79 -1.98
N GLU A 192 31.56 2.73 -1.12
CA GLU A 192 30.87 3.06 0.13
C GLU A 192 29.60 3.89 -0.05
N ASP A 193 29.30 4.30 -1.29
CA ASP A 193 28.26 5.27 -1.66
C ASP A 193 26.91 4.62 -2.08
N SER A 194 26.89 3.30 -2.34
CA SER A 194 25.64 2.59 -2.65
C SER A 194 24.78 2.26 -1.43
N LEU A 195 25.29 2.52 -0.21
CA LEU A 195 24.60 2.18 1.04
C LEU A 195 23.66 3.28 1.53
N GLU A 196 23.81 4.51 1.04
CA GLU A 196 22.98 5.62 1.47
C GLU A 196 21.61 5.66 0.75
N CYS A 197 21.50 5.04 -0.43
CA CYS A 197 20.27 5.04 -1.23
C CYS A 197 19.24 3.97 -0.82
N LEU A 198 19.55 3.09 0.15
CA LEU A 198 18.67 1.99 0.61
C LEU A 198 18.05 2.23 1.99
N ILE A 199 18.35 3.37 2.62
CA ILE A 199 17.77 3.77 3.91
C ILE A 199 16.69 4.81 3.61
N ASP A 200 15.65 4.40 2.89
CA ASP A 200 14.46 5.22 2.73
C ASP A 200 13.68 5.22 4.05
N ASP A 201 13.02 6.34 4.37
CA ASP A 201 12.27 6.59 5.64
C ASP A 201 11.06 5.66 5.87
N GLU A 202 10.86 4.67 5.01
CA GLU A 202 9.74 3.72 5.04
C GLU A 202 10.22 2.36 5.58
N MET A 203 10.55 2.35 6.88
CA MET A 203 10.89 1.11 7.57
C MET A 203 9.62 0.25 7.71
N ASP A 204 9.61 -0.92 7.08
CA ASP A 204 8.48 -1.84 7.11
C ASP A 204 8.17 -2.32 8.54
N PHE A 205 7.02 -1.93 9.08
CA PHE A 205 6.61 -2.12 10.49
C PHE A 205 6.44 -3.60 10.90
N GLU A 206 6.53 -4.53 9.95
CA GLU A 206 6.41 -5.97 10.17
C GLU A 206 7.74 -6.67 10.50
N MET A 207 8.88 -5.97 10.43
CA MET A 207 10.18 -6.54 10.75
C MET A 207 10.53 -6.42 12.24
N GLU A 208 10.92 -7.55 12.86
CA GLU A 208 11.54 -7.55 14.18
C GLU A 208 12.91 -6.83 14.12
N PRO A 209 13.11 -5.74 14.88
CA PRO A 209 14.34 -4.98 14.84
C PRO A 209 15.47 -5.75 15.53
N GLU A 210 16.49 -6.15 14.76
CA GLU A 210 17.71 -6.73 15.30
C GLU A 210 18.78 -5.64 15.37
N LEU A 211 19.23 -5.30 16.58
CA LEU A 211 20.28 -4.30 16.83
C LEU A 211 21.66 -4.94 16.87
N TYR A 212 22.68 -4.24 16.38
CA TYR A 212 24.08 -4.65 16.51
C TYR A 212 24.52 -4.54 17.97
N PHE A 213 24.35 -3.35 18.55
CA PHE A 213 24.66 -3.07 19.95
C PHE A 213 23.66 -3.75 20.87
N LYS A 214 24.14 -4.56 21.81
CA LYS A 214 23.30 -5.27 22.79
C LYS A 214 23.29 -4.59 24.15
N GLU A 215 24.38 -3.91 24.47
CA GLU A 215 24.59 -3.19 25.72
C GLU A 215 24.87 -1.70 25.41
N PRO A 216 24.32 -0.75 26.19
CA PRO A 216 24.51 0.68 25.93
C PRO A 216 25.98 1.12 26.04
N GLU A 217 26.79 0.41 26.82
CA GLU A 217 28.22 0.65 27.01
C GLU A 217 29.01 0.48 25.70
N GLU A 218 28.62 -0.46 24.83
CA GLU A 218 29.27 -0.69 23.53
C GLU A 218 29.18 0.55 22.63
N LEU A 219 28.04 1.25 22.64
CA LEU A 219 27.84 2.47 21.88
C LEU A 219 28.70 3.62 22.42
N LEU A 220 28.76 3.75 23.75
CA LEU A 220 29.59 4.75 24.41
C LEU A 220 31.07 4.54 24.10
N GLN A 221 31.51 3.28 24.03
CA GLN A 221 32.88 2.96 23.66
C GLN A 221 33.23 3.41 22.23
N VAL A 222 32.34 3.15 21.25
CA VAL A 222 32.53 3.63 19.87
C VAL A 222 32.58 5.16 19.80
N LEU A 223 31.71 5.85 20.54
CA LEU A 223 31.72 7.31 20.58
C LEU A 223 32.99 7.87 21.23
N THR A 224 33.48 7.22 22.29
CA THR A 224 34.72 7.60 22.97
C THR A 224 35.93 7.42 22.06
N GLU A 225 36.00 6.31 21.31
CA GLU A 225 37.07 6.05 20.35
C GLU A 225 37.04 7.04 19.18
N LEU A 226 35.84 7.38 18.67
CA LEU A 226 35.68 8.44 17.66
C LEU A 226 36.08 9.82 18.19
N GLU A 227 35.77 10.13 19.45
CA GLU A 227 36.20 11.38 20.08
C GLU A 227 37.72 11.45 20.19
N GLU A 228 38.37 10.38 20.62
CA GLU A 228 39.83 10.28 20.70
C GLU A 228 40.50 10.40 19.32
N GLN A 229 39.94 9.74 18.30
CA GLN A 229 40.42 9.86 16.92
C GLN A 229 40.27 11.28 16.39
N ASN A 230 39.13 11.94 16.63
CA ASN A 230 38.91 13.32 16.23
C ASN A 230 39.85 14.29 16.94
N LEU A 231 40.08 14.10 18.25
CA LEU A 231 41.06 14.89 19.00
C LEU A 231 42.48 14.71 18.44
N THR A 232 42.85 13.48 18.08
CA THR A 232 44.14 13.19 17.45
C THR A 232 44.25 13.86 16.07
N LEU A 233 43.18 13.85 15.27
CA LEU A 233 43.15 14.54 13.97
C LEU A 233 43.29 16.06 14.12
N VAL A 234 42.63 16.64 15.12
CA VAL A 234 42.72 18.08 15.42
C VAL A 234 44.15 18.43 15.85
N GLN A 235 44.75 17.66 16.75
CA GLN A 235 46.14 17.87 17.16
C GLN A 235 47.08 17.78 15.97
N TYR A 236 46.90 16.75 15.13
CA TYR A 236 47.69 16.58 13.92
C TYR A 236 47.58 17.78 12.96
N SER A 237 46.36 18.31 12.77
CA SER A 237 46.16 19.49 11.92
C SER A 237 46.86 20.74 12.46
N GLN A 238 46.86 20.92 13.79
CA GLN A 238 47.55 22.02 14.45
C GLN A 238 49.06 21.89 14.30
N ASP A 239 49.63 20.70 14.51
CA ASP A 239 51.06 20.47 14.37
C ASP A 239 51.53 20.75 12.92
N VAL A 240 50.72 20.39 11.92
CA VAL A 240 51.01 20.71 10.52
C VAL A 240 50.95 22.22 10.24
N ASP A 241 49.95 22.91 10.79
CA ASP A 241 49.81 24.36 10.62
C ASP A 241 50.97 25.12 11.28
N GLU A 242 51.39 24.72 12.48
CA GLU A 242 52.56 25.27 13.17
C GLU A 242 53.84 25.05 12.36
N ASN A 243 54.07 23.83 11.87
CA ASN A 243 55.22 23.52 11.02
C ASN A 243 55.22 24.36 9.73
N LEU A 244 54.06 24.57 9.11
CA LEU A 244 53.92 25.39 7.91
C LEU A 244 54.22 26.87 8.21
N GLU A 245 53.76 27.39 9.35
CA GLU A 245 54.11 28.74 9.80
C GLU A 245 55.62 28.90 10.00
N GLU A 246 56.30 27.91 10.58
CA GLU A 246 57.75 27.95 10.74
C GLU A 246 58.48 27.98 9.41
N VAL A 247 58.06 27.16 8.44
CA VAL A 247 58.62 27.16 7.08
C VAL A 247 58.43 28.54 6.43
N ASN A 248 57.23 29.11 6.52
CA ASN A 248 56.95 30.46 6.02
C ASN A 248 57.78 31.55 6.70
N LYS A 249 58.03 31.44 8.02
CA LYS A 249 58.91 32.37 8.75
C LYS A 249 60.36 32.25 8.26
N ARG A 250 60.86 31.04 8.03
CA ARG A 250 62.20 30.80 7.48
C ARG A 250 62.34 31.33 6.04
N GLU A 251 61.33 31.13 5.21
CA GLU A 251 61.31 31.67 3.84
C GLU A 251 61.41 33.21 3.83
N LYS A 252 60.60 33.88 4.67
CA LYS A 252 60.64 35.35 4.80
C LYS A 252 62.00 35.85 5.29
N PHE A 253 62.64 35.11 6.21
CA PHE A 253 63.98 35.44 6.70
C PHE A 253 65.01 35.35 5.58
N LEU A 254 65.00 34.27 4.79
CA LEU A 254 65.91 34.09 3.65
C LEU A 254 65.67 35.13 2.55
N GLN A 255 64.41 35.45 2.23
CA GLN A 255 64.08 36.54 1.30
C GLN A 255 64.63 37.89 1.80
N GLY A 256 64.56 38.16 3.11
CA GLY A 256 65.12 39.35 3.73
C GLY A 256 66.64 39.44 3.65
N GLU A 257 67.35 38.33 3.90
CA GLU A 257 68.81 38.27 3.75
C GLU A 257 69.27 38.42 2.31
N MET A 258 68.55 37.81 1.35
CA MET A 258 68.82 38.01 -0.08
C MET A 258 68.68 39.49 -0.48
N PHE A 259 67.63 40.17 -0.02
CA PHE A 259 67.44 41.61 -0.25
C PHE A 259 68.57 42.47 0.36
N MET A 260 69.08 42.12 1.54
CA MET A 260 70.18 42.86 2.18
C MET A 260 71.52 42.62 1.46
N ASN A 261 71.78 41.40 1.01
CA ASN A 261 72.98 41.08 0.26
C ASN A 261 73.00 41.74 -1.12
N ASP A 262 71.85 41.84 -1.80
CA ASP A 262 71.72 42.56 -3.08
C ASP A 262 71.98 44.07 -2.94
N ILE A 263 71.62 44.68 -1.80
CA ILE A 263 71.90 46.11 -1.53
C ILE A 263 73.40 46.37 -1.30
N TYR A 264 74.12 45.44 -0.67
CA TYR A 264 75.55 45.60 -0.38
C TYR A 264 76.46 45.48 -1.61
N ILE A 265 75.99 44.84 -2.69
CA ILE A 265 76.78 44.64 -3.92
C ILE A 265 76.77 45.88 -4.84
N VAL A 266 75.85 46.83 -4.67
CA VAL A 266 75.60 47.92 -5.64
C VAL A 266 76.31 49.27 -5.33
N ARG A 267 77.12 49.37 -4.26
CA ARG A 267 77.93 50.60 -4.00
C ARG A 267 79.41 50.42 -4.37
N PRO A 268 79.84 50.75 -5.60
CA PRO A 268 81.24 51.04 -5.87
C PRO A 268 81.55 52.52 -5.55
N TYR A 269 82.84 52.85 -5.60
CA TYR A 269 83.51 54.16 -5.47
C TYR A 269 84.06 54.48 -4.07
N SER A 270 85.32 54.91 -3.90
CA SER A 270 86.38 55.21 -4.87
C SER A 270 87.65 55.62 -4.11
N SER A 271 88.76 54.89 -4.26
CA SER A 271 90.10 55.52 -4.25
C SER A 271 91.13 54.54 -4.81
N GLY A 272 91.97 55.02 -5.72
CA GLY A 272 92.98 54.23 -6.40
C GLY A 272 94.13 53.85 -5.47
N ALA A 273 94.28 52.56 -5.22
CA ALA A 273 95.52 51.95 -4.77
C ALA A 273 95.62 50.57 -5.46
N PRO A 274 96.82 50.14 -5.92
CA PRO A 274 96.97 48.82 -6.49
C PRO A 274 96.69 47.79 -5.41
N ILE A 275 95.59 47.07 -5.58
CA ILE A 275 95.17 46.00 -4.68
C ILE A 275 96.25 44.91 -4.79
N SER A 276 96.89 44.56 -3.68
CA SER A 276 97.88 43.50 -3.66
C SER A 276 97.22 42.18 -4.11
N ASP A 277 97.89 41.41 -4.97
CA ASP A 277 97.36 40.13 -5.49
C ASP A 277 96.88 39.19 -4.36
N ASN A 278 97.45 39.33 -3.17
CA ASN A 278 97.08 38.59 -1.97
C ASN A 278 95.68 38.96 -1.43
N MET A 279 95.25 40.21 -1.58
CA MET A 279 93.91 40.65 -1.18
C MET A 279 92.84 40.19 -2.19
N ILE A 280 93.17 40.14 -3.48
CA ILE A 280 92.30 39.57 -4.52
C ILE A 280 92.16 38.07 -4.34
N LEU A 281 93.27 37.36 -4.05
CA LEU A 281 93.26 35.93 -3.73
C LEU A 281 92.45 35.63 -2.47
N SER A 282 92.62 36.43 -1.42
CA SER A 282 91.83 36.30 -0.18
C SER A 282 90.34 36.50 -0.44
N HIS A 283 89.95 37.56 -1.15
CA HIS A 283 88.54 37.82 -1.49
C HIS A 283 87.96 36.71 -2.40
N ARG A 284 88.74 36.21 -3.35
CA ARG A 284 88.32 35.09 -4.21
C ARG A 284 88.17 33.80 -3.42
N ASN A 285 89.06 33.53 -2.46
CA ASN A 285 88.98 32.35 -1.60
C ASN A 285 87.77 32.44 -0.65
N SER A 286 87.50 33.61 -0.06
CA SER A 286 86.28 33.82 0.74
C SER A 286 85.01 33.69 -0.09
N ASN A 287 85.00 34.18 -1.34
CA ASN A 287 83.85 33.98 -2.23
C ASN A 287 83.69 32.50 -2.61
N ILE A 288 84.79 31.76 -2.80
CA ILE A 288 84.74 30.32 -3.04
C ILE A 288 84.21 29.58 -1.80
N GLU A 289 84.66 29.92 -0.60
CA GLU A 289 84.14 29.36 0.65
C GLU A 289 82.66 29.63 0.83
N PHE A 290 82.21 30.88 0.61
CA PHE A 290 80.80 31.24 0.68
C PHE A 290 79.94 30.48 -0.34
N LEU A 291 80.42 30.35 -1.59
CA LEU A 291 79.72 29.58 -2.62
C LEU A 291 79.69 28.07 -2.30
N LEU A 292 80.73 27.54 -1.65
CA LEU A 292 80.74 26.15 -1.18
C LEU A 292 79.72 25.95 -0.05
N GLU A 293 79.64 26.89 0.88
CA GLU A 293 78.68 26.85 1.99
C GLU A 293 77.23 26.99 1.49
N GLN A 294 76.96 27.89 0.54
CA GLN A 294 75.64 27.98 -0.11
C GLN A 294 75.29 26.72 -0.89
N LYS A 295 76.26 26.10 -1.57
CA LYS A 295 76.06 24.84 -2.28
C LYS A 295 75.73 23.70 -1.31
N GLU A 296 76.36 23.67 -0.14
CA GLU A 296 76.07 22.68 0.91
C GLU A 296 74.67 22.90 1.49
N MET A 297 74.30 24.13 1.83
CA MET A 297 72.95 24.46 2.28
C MET A 297 71.86 24.11 1.25
N LEU A 298 72.10 24.35 -0.04
CA LEU A 298 71.14 23.99 -1.11
C LEU A 298 71.01 22.48 -1.28
N ARG A 299 72.09 21.72 -1.07
CA ARG A 299 72.02 20.25 -1.07
C ARG A 299 71.19 19.74 0.10
N ASP A 300 71.40 20.27 1.29
CA ASP A 300 70.62 19.89 2.48
C ASP A 300 69.14 20.24 2.33
N ASN A 301 68.82 21.37 1.70
CA ASN A 301 67.45 21.73 1.34
C ASN A 301 66.83 20.75 0.34
N CYS A 302 67.58 20.35 -0.69
CA CYS A 302 67.10 19.40 -1.69
C CYS A 302 66.75 18.05 -1.04
N VAL A 303 67.62 17.55 -0.17
CA VAL A 303 67.38 16.30 0.57
C VAL A 303 66.13 16.40 1.45
N ARG A 304 65.95 17.50 2.19
CA ARG A 304 64.75 17.70 3.01
C ARG A 304 63.45 17.79 2.19
N GLU A 305 63.49 18.44 1.04
CA GLU A 305 62.32 18.51 0.15
C GLU A 305 62.04 17.16 -0.53
N GLU A 306 63.06 16.38 -0.86
CA GLU A 306 62.91 15.00 -1.34
C GLU A 306 62.29 14.08 -0.27
N GLU A 307 62.71 14.20 0.99
CA GLU A 307 62.10 13.47 2.12
C GLU A 307 60.63 13.83 2.31
N LYS A 308 60.28 15.13 2.26
CA LYS A 308 58.89 15.59 2.33
C LYS A 308 58.05 15.09 1.15
N ALA A 309 58.61 15.08 -0.06
CA ALA A 309 57.92 14.58 -1.24
C ALA A 309 57.63 13.08 -1.11
N ALA A 310 58.59 12.30 -0.61
CA ALA A 310 58.41 10.87 -0.36
C ALA A 310 57.37 10.59 0.75
N GLU A 311 57.36 11.40 1.81
CA GLU A 311 56.36 11.31 2.88
C GLU A 311 54.95 11.64 2.36
N LEU A 312 54.80 12.70 1.57
CA LEU A 312 53.53 13.08 0.94
C LEU A 312 53.04 12.02 -0.05
N GLU A 313 53.93 11.37 -0.80
CA GLU A 313 53.59 10.28 -1.70
C GLU A 313 53.08 9.06 -0.92
N LEU A 314 53.81 8.65 0.14
CA LEU A 314 53.38 7.56 1.02
C LEU A 314 52.02 7.88 1.65
N ARG A 315 51.83 9.13 2.07
CA ARG A 315 50.61 9.59 2.71
C ARG A 315 49.43 9.68 1.74
N SER A 316 49.65 10.14 0.51
CA SER A 316 48.65 10.10 -0.57
C SER A 316 48.22 8.66 -0.83
N ARG A 317 49.17 7.72 -0.87
CA ARG A 317 48.92 6.30 -1.06
C ARG A 317 48.18 5.64 0.12
N LEU A 318 48.44 6.09 1.35
CA LEU A 318 47.75 5.62 2.56
C LEU A 318 46.34 6.22 2.70
N PHE A 319 46.13 7.47 2.28
CA PHE A 319 44.82 8.12 2.28
C PHE A 319 43.95 7.75 1.07
N SER A 320 44.53 7.25 -0.03
CA SER A 320 43.80 6.63 -1.13
C SER A 320 43.31 5.21 -0.79
N PHE A 321 42.85 4.97 0.44
CA PHE A 321 42.06 3.79 0.79
C PHE A 321 40.65 3.99 0.22
N GLY A 322 40.56 3.80 -1.10
CA GLY A 322 39.38 4.05 -1.91
C GLY A 322 39.84 4.50 -3.28
N GLU A 323 39.77 3.62 -4.27
CA GLU A 323 39.97 3.99 -5.67
C GLU A 323 39.04 5.15 -6.01
N PHE A 324 39.61 6.34 -6.23
CA PHE A 324 38.89 7.44 -6.86
C PHE A 324 38.66 7.06 -8.33
N ASP A 325 37.64 6.25 -8.58
CA ASP A 325 37.25 5.83 -9.92
C ASP A 325 36.46 6.97 -10.57
N SER A 326 37.21 7.92 -11.16
CA SER A 326 36.68 9.09 -11.88
C SER A 326 35.60 8.70 -12.89
N ASP A 327 35.72 7.53 -13.51
CA ASP A 327 34.78 7.02 -14.51
C ASP A 327 33.44 6.61 -13.86
N SER A 328 33.46 6.15 -12.60
CA SER A 328 32.24 5.84 -11.84
C SER A 328 31.49 7.12 -11.44
N GLN A 329 32.23 8.16 -11.05
CA GLN A 329 31.66 9.45 -10.65
C GLN A 329 31.06 10.20 -11.86
N GLU A 330 31.71 10.15 -13.03
CA GLU A 330 31.17 10.75 -14.25
C GLU A 330 29.86 10.06 -14.68
N LYS A 331 29.79 8.72 -14.60
CA LYS A 331 28.55 7.96 -14.84
C LYS A 331 27.43 8.34 -13.86
N LEU A 332 27.77 8.58 -12.59
CA LEU A 332 26.79 9.00 -11.58
C LEU A 332 26.24 10.41 -11.89
N ILE A 333 27.12 11.34 -12.26
CA ILE A 333 26.74 12.71 -12.66
C ILE A 333 25.82 12.69 -13.88
N ASP A 334 26.12 11.86 -14.88
CA ASP A 334 25.27 11.70 -16.06
C ASP A 334 23.90 11.11 -15.73
N SER A 335 23.86 10.11 -14.83
CA SER A 335 22.63 9.50 -14.33
C SER A 335 21.75 10.52 -13.59
N LEU A 336 22.36 11.31 -12.70
CA LEU A 336 21.70 12.40 -11.97
C LEU A 336 21.17 13.48 -12.92
N SER A 337 22.00 13.94 -13.85
CA SER A 337 21.61 14.92 -14.87
C SER A 337 20.40 14.44 -15.67
N LYS A 338 20.37 13.17 -16.08
CA LYS A 338 19.23 12.56 -16.78
C LYS A 338 17.97 12.54 -15.92
N LYS A 339 18.07 12.19 -14.65
CA LYS A 339 16.91 12.14 -13.73
C LYS A 339 16.37 13.53 -13.42
N ILE A 340 17.25 14.52 -13.20
CA ILE A 340 16.89 15.93 -13.03
C ILE A 340 16.12 16.44 -14.26
N ASN A 341 16.58 16.09 -15.47
CA ASN A 341 15.88 16.46 -16.70
C ASN A 341 14.49 15.82 -16.80
N GLN A 342 14.33 14.57 -16.38
CA GLN A 342 13.03 13.88 -16.39
C GLN A 342 12.04 14.54 -15.43
N VAL A 343 12.46 14.85 -14.20
CA VAL A 343 11.63 15.50 -13.19
C VAL A 343 11.24 16.91 -13.66
N TYR A 344 12.19 17.68 -14.16
CA TYR A 344 11.94 19.01 -14.71
C TYR A 344 10.89 18.99 -15.84
N LYS A 345 11.00 18.05 -16.78
CA LYS A 345 10.02 17.87 -17.87
C LYS A 345 8.63 17.55 -17.35
N PHE A 346 8.51 16.70 -16.34
CA PHE A 346 7.21 16.33 -15.78
C PHE A 346 6.55 17.49 -15.03
N CYS A 347 7.33 18.25 -14.26
CA CYS A 347 6.80 19.33 -13.42
C CYS A 347 6.51 20.62 -14.20
N ILE A 348 7.27 20.93 -15.25
CA ILE A 348 7.26 22.24 -15.92
C ILE A 348 7.03 22.14 -17.45
N GLY A 349 7.48 21.06 -18.09
CA GLY A 349 7.36 20.85 -19.54
C GLY A 349 8.68 21.02 -20.31
N ASP A 350 8.63 20.87 -21.64
CA ASP A 350 9.82 20.77 -22.50
C ASP A 350 10.47 22.11 -22.90
N SER A 351 9.94 23.26 -22.46
CA SER A 351 10.24 24.56 -23.08
C SER A 351 11.66 25.09 -22.85
N GLU A 352 12.42 24.60 -21.85
CA GLU A 352 13.74 25.17 -21.46
C GLU A 352 14.77 24.12 -20.98
N VAL A 353 14.63 22.86 -21.37
CA VAL A 353 15.44 21.76 -20.81
C VAL A 353 16.92 21.87 -21.21
N GLY A 354 17.26 22.50 -22.35
CA GLY A 354 18.63 22.56 -22.87
C GLY A 354 19.49 23.72 -22.35
N SER A 355 18.89 24.82 -21.89
CA SER A 355 19.61 26.04 -21.51
C SER A 355 19.94 26.14 -20.02
N LEU A 356 19.30 25.30 -19.20
CA LEU A 356 19.36 25.42 -17.75
C LEU A 356 20.34 24.41 -17.12
N ASN A 357 21.17 24.91 -16.23
CA ASN A 357 22.02 24.09 -15.35
C ASN A 357 21.12 23.18 -14.47
N PRO A 358 21.52 21.93 -14.17
CA PRO A 358 20.84 21.05 -13.22
C PRO A 358 20.32 21.74 -11.94
N LEU A 359 21.11 22.63 -11.34
CA LEU A 359 20.70 23.40 -10.15
C LEU A 359 19.54 24.35 -10.47
N GLN A 360 19.60 25.07 -11.60
CA GLN A 360 18.52 25.96 -12.04
C GLN A 360 17.23 25.21 -12.35
N LYS A 361 17.34 23.97 -12.87
CA LYS A 361 16.17 23.09 -13.08
C LYS A 361 15.52 22.72 -11.76
N LEU A 362 16.29 22.34 -10.76
CA LEU A 362 15.79 21.99 -9.43
C LEU A 362 15.11 23.19 -8.75
N VAL A 363 15.72 24.38 -8.80
CA VAL A 363 15.12 25.61 -8.24
C VAL A 363 13.78 25.94 -8.88
N LYS A 364 13.66 25.77 -10.21
CA LYS A 364 12.37 25.98 -10.88
C LYS A 364 11.33 24.93 -10.49
N VAL A 365 11.74 23.66 -10.31
CA VAL A 365 10.84 22.60 -9.83
C VAL A 365 10.36 22.90 -8.42
N GLU A 366 11.27 23.35 -7.53
CA GLU A 366 10.95 23.78 -6.17
C GLU A 366 9.96 24.93 -6.16
N SER A 367 10.22 25.99 -6.94
CA SER A 367 9.28 27.12 -7.09
C SER A 367 7.90 26.65 -7.51
N ARG A 368 7.82 25.72 -8.48
CA ARG A 368 6.54 25.19 -8.95
C ARG A 368 5.83 24.34 -7.89
N LEU A 369 6.56 23.59 -7.08
CA LEU A 369 6.01 22.82 -5.98
C LEU A 369 5.45 23.72 -4.88
N VAL A 370 6.15 24.80 -4.54
CA VAL A 370 5.67 25.81 -3.58
C VAL A 370 4.38 26.46 -4.08
N GLU A 371 4.34 26.91 -5.34
CA GLU A 371 3.13 27.46 -5.95
C GLU A 371 1.94 26.49 -5.90
N LEU A 372 2.17 25.20 -6.20
CA LEU A 372 1.12 24.18 -6.16
C LEU A 372 0.64 23.92 -4.73
N SER A 373 1.54 23.93 -3.75
CA SER A 373 1.20 23.80 -2.33
C SER A 373 0.33 24.97 -1.87
N ASP A 374 0.74 26.20 -2.17
CA ASP A 374 -0.03 27.41 -1.84
C ASP A 374 -1.42 27.38 -2.50
N LEU A 375 -1.49 26.93 -3.76
CA LEU A 375 -2.77 26.76 -4.46
C LEU A 375 -3.66 25.71 -3.79
N ILE A 376 -3.10 24.62 -3.26
CA ILE A 376 -3.83 23.58 -2.54
C ILE A 376 -4.33 24.11 -1.19
N ASP A 377 -3.50 24.83 -0.46
CA ASP A 377 -3.85 25.42 0.85
C ASP A 377 -4.86 26.57 0.71
N ALA A 378 -4.83 27.30 -0.41
CA ALA A 378 -5.80 28.32 -0.74
C ALA A 378 -7.19 27.77 -1.13
N ILE A 379 -7.33 26.45 -1.35
CA ILE A 379 -8.64 25.86 -1.66
C ILE A 379 -9.52 25.92 -0.39
N PRO A 380 -10.67 26.61 -0.43
CA PRO A 380 -11.58 26.67 0.71
C PRO A 380 -12.09 25.28 1.08
N LYS A 381 -12.01 24.94 2.37
CA LYS A 381 -12.46 23.64 2.90
C LYS A 381 -13.94 23.38 2.60
N GLU A 382 -14.74 24.45 2.54
CA GLU A 382 -16.16 24.41 2.19
C GLU A 382 -16.39 23.89 0.75
N ASN A 383 -15.50 24.25 -0.18
CA ASN A 383 -15.59 23.80 -1.57
C ASN A 383 -15.24 22.32 -1.67
N VAL A 384 -14.21 21.87 -0.94
CA VAL A 384 -13.82 20.46 -0.88
C VAL A 384 -14.96 19.62 -0.30
N GLU A 385 -15.52 20.04 0.84
CA GLU A 385 -16.65 19.36 1.46
C GLU A 385 -17.91 19.36 0.58
N ALA A 386 -18.17 20.46 -0.15
CA ALA A 386 -19.29 20.53 -1.09
C ALA A 386 -19.11 19.53 -2.24
N ILE A 387 -17.91 19.45 -2.81
CA ILE A 387 -17.57 18.49 -3.89
C ILE A 387 -17.66 17.06 -3.37
N GLU A 388 -17.17 16.77 -2.16
CA GLU A 388 -17.32 15.46 -1.52
C GLU A 388 -18.78 15.10 -1.30
N ARG A 389 -19.59 16.03 -0.77
CA ARG A 389 -21.03 15.83 -0.60
C ARG A 389 -21.74 15.57 -1.93
N ILE A 390 -21.36 16.27 -3.00
CA ILE A 390 -21.89 16.04 -4.35
C ILE A 390 -21.48 14.66 -4.86
N LYS A 391 -20.21 14.28 -4.76
CA LYS A 391 -19.72 12.95 -5.17
C LYS A 391 -20.37 11.81 -4.37
N LEU A 392 -20.59 12.01 -3.08
CA LEU A 392 -21.27 11.04 -2.23
C LEU A 392 -22.75 10.90 -2.60
N LYS A 393 -23.42 12.02 -2.92
CA LYS A 393 -24.81 12.02 -3.45
C LYS A 393 -24.88 11.34 -4.82
N GLU A 394 -23.94 11.62 -5.71
CA GLU A 394 -23.83 11.02 -7.05
C GLU A 394 -23.71 9.49 -6.95
N ARG A 395 -22.83 8.98 -6.07
CA ARG A 395 -22.67 7.53 -5.83
C ARG A 395 -23.97 6.89 -5.33
N ARG A 396 -24.66 7.52 -4.36
CA ARG A 396 -25.95 7.03 -3.83
C ARG A 396 -27.07 7.10 -4.85
N GLN A 397 -27.04 8.09 -5.73
CA GLN A 397 -28.00 8.24 -6.82
C GLN A 397 -27.79 7.16 -7.88
N LYS A 398 -26.55 6.94 -8.34
CA LYS A 398 -26.20 5.87 -9.29
C LYS A 398 -26.67 4.49 -8.79
N PHE A 399 -26.45 4.19 -7.51
CA PHE A 399 -26.92 2.93 -6.91
C PHE A 399 -28.45 2.79 -6.91
N ARG A 400 -29.19 3.88 -6.63
CA ARG A 400 -30.67 3.87 -6.66
C ARG A 400 -31.22 3.74 -8.08
N GLU A 401 -30.64 4.48 -9.02
CA GLU A 401 -31.00 4.42 -10.44
C GLU A 401 -30.72 3.03 -11.01
N GLU A 402 -29.60 2.42 -10.64
CA GLU A 402 -29.27 1.05 -11.03
C GLU A 402 -30.27 0.02 -10.50
N LYS A 403 -30.60 0.08 -9.21
CA LYS A 403 -31.60 -0.81 -8.60
C LYS A 403 -32.99 -0.63 -9.22
N MET A 404 -33.38 0.61 -9.56
CA MET A 404 -34.66 0.87 -10.24
C MET A 404 -34.65 0.35 -11.67
N ARG A 405 -33.53 0.49 -12.39
CA ARG A 405 -33.34 -0.01 -13.76
C ARG A 405 -33.40 -1.53 -13.82
N GLU A 406 -32.82 -2.24 -12.85
CA GLU A 406 -32.91 -3.70 -12.75
C GLU A 406 -34.36 -4.15 -12.53
N LYS A 407 -35.10 -3.49 -11.64
CA LYS A 407 -36.54 -3.78 -11.43
C LYS A 407 -37.36 -3.53 -12.70
N GLN A 408 -37.09 -2.44 -13.41
CA GLN A 408 -37.76 -2.13 -14.68
C GLN A 408 -37.44 -3.16 -15.75
N LYS A 409 -36.16 -3.55 -15.92
CA LYS A 409 -35.78 -4.62 -16.84
C LYS A 409 -36.49 -5.92 -16.51
N HIS A 410 -36.55 -6.30 -15.23
CA HIS A 410 -37.24 -7.51 -14.83
C HIS A 410 -38.76 -7.46 -15.10
N GLN A 411 -39.39 -6.30 -14.89
CA GLN A 411 -40.80 -6.10 -15.24
C GLN A 411 -41.03 -6.14 -16.75
N GLU A 412 -40.15 -5.51 -17.52
CA GLU A 412 -40.18 -5.48 -18.98
C GLU A 412 -39.97 -6.88 -19.57
N GLU A 413 -39.01 -7.65 -19.05
CA GLU A 413 -38.78 -9.06 -19.43
C GLU A 413 -40.01 -9.93 -19.15
N ARG A 414 -40.65 -9.75 -17.98
CA ARG A 414 -41.90 -10.46 -17.65
C ARG A 414 -43.03 -10.10 -18.61
N LEU A 415 -43.18 -8.82 -18.92
CA LEU A 415 -44.20 -8.34 -19.85
C LEU A 415 -43.93 -8.88 -21.27
N LYS A 416 -42.67 -8.83 -21.72
CA LYS A 416 -42.23 -9.34 -23.02
C LYS A 416 -42.46 -10.85 -23.13
N ALA A 417 -42.10 -11.63 -22.11
CA ALA A 417 -42.35 -13.07 -22.09
C ALA A 417 -43.85 -13.42 -22.04
N ALA A 418 -44.68 -12.59 -21.39
CA ALA A 418 -46.13 -12.75 -21.40
C ALA A 418 -46.73 -12.45 -22.78
N LEU A 419 -46.29 -11.36 -23.42
CA LEU A 419 -46.68 -11.01 -24.78
C LEU A 419 -46.24 -12.07 -25.79
N GLU A 420 -45.00 -12.54 -25.70
CA GLU A 420 -44.48 -13.61 -26.57
C GLU A 420 -45.26 -14.91 -26.38
N ARG A 421 -45.65 -15.26 -25.14
CA ARG A 421 -46.53 -16.41 -24.86
C ARG A 421 -47.94 -16.22 -25.43
N ALA A 422 -48.46 -14.99 -25.45
CA ALA A 422 -49.78 -14.69 -26.01
C ALA A 422 -49.79 -14.71 -27.54
N VAL A 423 -48.68 -14.29 -28.17
CA VAL A 423 -48.50 -14.29 -29.64
C VAL A 423 -48.07 -15.66 -30.17
N ALA A 424 -47.42 -16.48 -29.34
CA ALA A 424 -47.02 -17.83 -29.71
C ALA A 424 -48.24 -18.66 -30.15
N GLN A 425 -48.18 -19.20 -31.36
CA GLN A 425 -49.26 -20.02 -31.88
C GLN A 425 -49.52 -21.23 -30.97
N PRO A 426 -50.79 -21.62 -30.75
CA PRO A 426 -51.14 -22.77 -29.94
C PRO A 426 -50.38 -24.01 -30.40
N LYS A 427 -49.51 -24.55 -29.54
CA LYS A 427 -48.78 -25.79 -29.85
C LYS A 427 -49.80 -26.90 -30.09
N LYS A 428 -49.84 -27.42 -31.31
CA LYS A 428 -50.66 -28.59 -31.66
C LYS A 428 -50.19 -29.76 -30.80
N LYS A 429 -51.01 -30.15 -29.82
CA LYS A 429 -50.78 -31.38 -29.06
C LYS A 429 -51.04 -32.55 -30.01
N LEU A 430 -50.00 -33.10 -30.62
CA LEU A 430 -50.03 -34.52 -30.96
C LEU A 430 -50.35 -35.23 -29.64
N GLY A 431 -51.39 -36.06 -29.62
CA GLY A 431 -51.99 -36.60 -28.39
C GLY A 431 -50.98 -37.23 -27.42
N ARG A 432 -51.44 -37.61 -26.22
CA ARG A 432 -50.59 -38.24 -25.18
C ARG A 432 -49.65 -39.27 -25.83
N ARG A 433 -48.33 -39.04 -25.74
CA ARG A 433 -47.36 -40.05 -26.15
C ARG A 433 -47.64 -41.32 -25.38
N LEU A 434 -47.73 -42.44 -26.09
CA LEU A 434 -47.94 -43.75 -25.50
C LEU A 434 -46.77 -44.04 -24.55
N VAL A 435 -47.04 -43.99 -23.25
CA VAL A 435 -46.07 -44.38 -22.23
C VAL A 435 -46.10 -45.90 -22.15
N TRP A 436 -45.01 -46.55 -22.52
CA TRP A 436 -44.86 -48.00 -22.34
C TRP A 436 -44.93 -48.31 -20.84
N ARG A 437 -45.92 -49.12 -20.46
CA ARG A 437 -46.00 -49.67 -19.11
C ARG A 437 -45.06 -50.87 -19.01
N SER A 438 -44.42 -51.05 -17.87
CA SER A 438 -43.62 -52.25 -17.60
C SER A 438 -44.49 -53.50 -17.76
N LYS A 439 -43.95 -54.55 -18.41
CA LYS A 439 -44.63 -55.84 -18.56
C LYS A 439 -44.80 -56.47 -17.16
N PRO A 440 -45.99 -56.96 -16.79
CA PRO A 440 -46.16 -57.73 -15.56
C PRO A 440 -45.31 -59.00 -15.65
N LEU A 441 -44.61 -59.31 -14.55
CA LEU A 441 -43.78 -60.51 -14.42
C LEU A 441 -44.68 -61.74 -14.57
N SER A 442 -44.43 -62.56 -15.60
CA SER A 442 -45.11 -63.84 -15.80
C SER A 442 -44.62 -64.87 -14.79
N ASP A 443 -45.56 -65.56 -14.14
CA ASP A 443 -45.31 -66.65 -13.21
C ASP A 443 -44.37 -67.70 -13.81
N SER A 444 -43.17 -67.83 -13.22
CA SER A 444 -42.39 -69.05 -13.22
C SER A 444 -41.71 -69.19 -11.86
N LYS A 445 -42.00 -70.31 -11.19
CA LYS A 445 -41.66 -70.59 -9.80
C LYS A 445 -40.15 -70.82 -9.57
N HIS A 446 -39.76 -70.60 -8.31
CA HIS A 446 -38.51 -70.97 -7.61
C HIS A 446 -37.32 -70.02 -7.86
N GLN A 447 -36.64 -69.43 -6.88
CA GLN A 447 -36.28 -69.84 -5.52
C GLN A 447 -36.25 -68.62 -4.58
N LEU A 448 -36.76 -68.80 -3.36
CA LEU A 448 -36.53 -67.88 -2.24
C LEU A 448 -35.06 -67.95 -1.84
N LEU A 449 -34.31 -66.86 -2.03
CA LEU A 449 -33.12 -66.58 -1.24
C LEU A 449 -33.47 -65.52 -0.19
N LEU A 450 -33.66 -66.03 1.01
CA LEU A 450 -33.81 -65.28 2.24
C LEU A 450 -32.47 -64.59 2.55
N VAL A 451 -32.37 -63.28 2.34
CA VAL A 451 -31.40 -62.45 3.06
C VAL A 451 -32.18 -61.34 3.74
N LYS A 452 -32.26 -61.47 5.06
CA LYS A 452 -32.78 -60.47 5.98
C LYS A 452 -31.82 -59.29 5.96
N ASP A 453 -32.35 -58.09 5.78
CA ASP A 453 -31.93 -56.94 6.60
C ASP A 453 -33.05 -55.91 6.64
N THR A 454 -33.87 -56.07 7.67
CA THR A 454 -34.71 -55.03 8.24
C THR A 454 -33.81 -54.05 8.98
N ARG A 455 -33.73 -52.80 8.52
CA ARG A 455 -33.77 -51.58 9.35
C ARG A 455 -33.68 -50.35 8.45
N VAL A 456 -34.40 -49.31 8.86
CA VAL A 456 -34.49 -47.97 8.25
C VAL A 456 -35.48 -47.86 7.09
N LYS A 457 -36.78 -47.87 7.44
CA LYS A 457 -37.82 -47.00 6.85
C LYS A 457 -39.13 -47.18 7.61
N SER A 458 -39.25 -46.44 8.71
CA SER A 458 -40.49 -46.34 9.49
C SER A 458 -40.53 -45.01 10.25
N ILE A 459 -40.25 -43.87 9.58
CA ILE A 459 -40.34 -42.52 10.19
C ILE A 459 -41.03 -41.48 9.26
N GLU A 460 -41.44 -41.81 8.04
CA GLU A 460 -42.01 -40.79 7.11
C GLU A 460 -43.54 -40.86 6.90
N GLU A 461 -44.27 -41.73 7.61
CA GLU A 461 -45.73 -41.88 7.40
C GLU A 461 -46.61 -41.40 8.56
N GLU A 462 -46.16 -40.42 9.36
CA GLU A 462 -46.96 -39.90 10.50
C GLU A 462 -47.22 -38.38 10.49
N TYR A 463 -47.17 -37.73 9.31
CA TYR A 463 -47.40 -36.28 9.19
C TYR A 463 -48.51 -35.85 8.22
N PHE A 464 -49.45 -36.74 7.87
CA PHE A 464 -50.53 -36.38 6.94
C PHE A 464 -51.96 -36.45 7.47
N PHE A 465 -52.20 -36.85 8.72
CA PHE A 465 -53.53 -36.71 9.32
C PHE A 465 -53.47 -36.48 10.84
N THR A 466 -53.37 -35.20 11.23
CA THR A 466 -54.01 -34.64 12.43
C THR A 466 -54.40 -33.20 12.15
#